data_AF-A0A940LCB5-F1
#
_entry.id   AF-A0A940LCB5-F1
#
_cell.length_a   1.000
_cell.length_b   1.000
_cell.length_c   1.000
_cell.angle_alpha   90.00
_cell.angle_beta   90.00
_cell.angle_gamma   90.00
#
_symmetry.space_group_name_H-M   'P 1'
#
loop_
_entity.id
_entity.type
_entity.pdbx_description
1 polymer ?
#
loop_
_entity_poly.entity_id
_entity_poly.type
_entity_poly.pdbx_seq_one_letter_code
_entity_poly.pdbx_strand_id
1 'polypeptide(L)' 'MSAAADVKRITTNTLQKMKASGTKISMITAYDFSFAKIFDTAGID' A
#
# COMPACT_ATOMS: atom_id res chain seq x y z
N MET A 1 8.24 10.66 22.91
CA MET A 1 8.19 10.85 21.45
C MET A 1 7.49 9.63 20.86
N SER A 2 6.26 9.79 20.36
CA SER A 2 5.48 8.67 19.84
C SER A 2 6.02 8.31 18.46
N ALA A 3 6.62 7.13 18.34
CA ALA A 3 7.02 6.54 17.07
C ALA A 3 5.75 6.06 16.34
N ALA A 4 4.99 7.00 15.76
CA ALA A 4 4.08 6.65 14.70
C ALA A 4 4.95 6.15 13.55
N ALA A 5 5.00 4.82 13.37
CA ALA A 5 5.65 4.23 12.22
C ALA A 5 5.16 4.95 10.96
N ASP A 6 6.07 5.34 10.08
CA ASP A 6 5.76 6.08 8.86
C ASP A 6 5.02 5.15 7.91
N VAL A 7 3.70 5.03 8.10
CA VAL A 7 2.84 4.17 7.28
C VAL A 7 2.72 4.86 5.93
N LYS A 8 3.33 4.25 4.90
CA LYS A 8 3.20 4.68 3.50
C LYS A 8 1.73 4.63 3.08
N ARG A 9 1.05 5.77 3.13
CA ARG A 9 -0.36 5.87 2.73
C ARG A 9 -0.48 6.00 1.22
N ILE A 10 -0.95 4.94 0.56
CA ILE A 10 -1.31 4.99 -0.86
C ILE A 10 -2.66 5.69 -1.03
N THR A 11 -2.74 6.61 -1.98
CA THR A 11 -3.94 7.38 -2.30
C THR A 11 -4.31 7.18 -3.78
N THR A 12 -5.52 7.60 -4.17
CA THR A 12 -5.92 7.61 -5.58
C THR A 12 -4.99 8.45 -6.44
N ASN A 13 -4.44 9.56 -5.93
CA ASN A 13 -3.44 10.37 -6.61
C ASN A 13 -2.12 9.61 -6.81
N THR A 14 -1.70 8.81 -5.83
CA THR A 14 -0.53 7.93 -5.93
C THR A 14 -0.70 6.92 -7.07
N LEU A 15 -1.87 6.26 -7.14
CA LEU A 15 -2.18 5.29 -8.21
C LEU A 15 -2.20 5.95 -9.59
N GLN A 16 -2.74 7.17 -9.71
CA GLN A 16 -2.71 7.94 -10.96
C GLN A 16 -1.26 8.24 -11.42
N LYS A 17 -0.38 8.62 -10.49
CA LYS A 17 1.05 8.85 -10.77
C LYS A 17 1.79 7.56 -11.15
N MET A 18 1.48 6.44 -10.49
CA MET A 18 2.04 5.13 -10.84
C MET A 18 1.64 4.73 -12.26
N LYS A 19 0.36 4.91 -12.62
CA LYS A 19 -0.12 4.69 -13.99
C LYS A 19 0.59 5.59 -15.00
N ALA A 20 0.74 6.89 -14.71
CA ALA A 20 1.39 7.85 -15.60
C ALA A 20 2.88 7.55 -15.81
N SER A 21 3.57 7.03 -14.79
CA SER A 21 4.97 6.61 -14.87
C SER A 21 5.17 5.23 -15.49
N GLY A 22 4.09 4.51 -15.82
CA GLY A 22 4.17 3.14 -16.36
C GLY A 22 4.48 2.07 -15.32
N THR A 23 4.51 2.43 -14.03
CA THR A 23 4.73 1.49 -12.92
C THR A 23 3.52 0.55 -12.80
N LYS A 24 3.78 -0.76 -12.81
CA LYS A 24 2.72 -1.77 -12.63
C LYS A 24 2.26 -1.79 -11.16
N ILE A 25 0.95 -1.99 -10.98
CA ILE A 25 0.27 -2.01 -9.68
C ILE A 25 -0.12 -3.47 -9.41
N SER A 26 0.21 -3.98 -8.22
CA SER A 26 -0.01 -5.36 -7.79
C SER A 26 -1.00 -5.37 -6.64
N MET A 27 -2.24 -5.80 -6.90
CA MET A 27 -3.32 -5.79 -5.91
C MET A 27 -3.62 -7.20 -5.40
N ILE A 28 -3.83 -7.33 -4.08
CA ILE A 28 -4.35 -8.53 -3.43
C ILE A 28 -5.61 -8.19 -2.63
N THR A 29 -6.56 -9.11 -2.53
CA THR A 29 -7.73 -8.94 -1.67
C THR A 29 -7.37 -9.26 -0.23
N ALA A 30 -7.85 -8.45 0.72
CA ALA A 30 -7.71 -8.70 2.15
C ALA A 30 -9.09 -8.62 2.81
N TYR A 31 -9.42 -9.62 3.63
CA TYR A 31 -10.72 -9.71 4.30
C TYR A 31 -10.62 -9.58 5.83
N ASP A 32 -9.41 -9.68 6.39
CA ASP A 32 -9.16 -9.52 7.82
C ASP A 32 -7.85 -8.76 8.12
N PHE A 33 -7.72 -8.34 9.39
CA PHE A 33 -6.60 -7.54 9.89
C PHE A 33 -5.26 -8.27 9.80
N SER A 34 -5.23 -9.57 10.09
CA SER A 34 -3.98 -10.34 10.15
C SER A 34 -3.35 -10.44 8.77
N PHE A 35 -4.14 -10.76 7.74
CA PHE A 35 -3.66 -10.78 6.37
C PHE A 35 -3.34 -9.38 5.86
N ALA A 36 -4.17 -8.37 6.14
CA ALA A 36 -3.88 -6.99 5.75
C ALA A 36 -2.51 -6.52 6.27
N LYS A 37 -2.20 -6.81 7.54
CA LYS A 37 -0.90 -6.47 8.14
C LYS A 37 0.27 -7.18 7.47
N ILE A 38 0.11 -8.46 7.09
CA ILE A 38 1.14 -9.22 6.37
C ILE A 38 1.36 -8.60 4.98
N PHE A 39 0.30 -8.26 4.27
CA PHE A 39 0.38 -7.69 2.93
C PHE A 39 1.00 -6.29 2.91
N ASP A 40 0.66 -5.45 3.89
CA ASP A 40 1.29 -4.13 4.08
C ASP A 40 2.80 -4.27 4.28
N THR A 41 3.25 -5.25 5.08
CA THR A 41 4.69 -5.51 5.26
C THR A 41 5.37 -6.08 4.01
N ALA A 42 4.62 -6.73 3.13
CA ALA A 42 5.11 -7.28 1.87
C ALA A 42 5.15 -6.24 0.73
N GLY A 43 4.60 -5.03 0.94
CA GLY A 43 4.61 -3.94 -0.04
C GLY A 43 3.67 -4.16 -1.21
N ILE A 44 2.53 -4.82 -0.98
CA ILE A 44 1.50 -5.01 -2.01
C ILE A 44 0.71 -3.69 -2.19
N ASP A 45 0.82 -3.09 -3.37
CA ASP A 45 0.24 -1.78 -3.76
C ASP A 45 -0.55 -1.87 -5.07
#